data_AF-A0A6P9DIV7-F1
#
_entry.id   AF-A0A6P9DIV7-F1
#
_cell.length_a   1.000
_cell.length_b   1.000
_cell.length_c   1.000
_cell.angle_alpha   90.00
_cell.angle_beta   90.00
_cell.angle_gamma   90.00
#
_symmetry.space_group_name_H-M   'P 1'
#
loop_
_entity.id
_entity.type
_entity.pdbx_description
1 polymer ?
#
loop_
_entity_poly.entity_id
_entity_poly.type
_entity_poly.pdbx_seq_one_letter_code
_entity_poly.pdbx_strand_id
1 'polypeptide(L)'
;MRFKRKKDLKEQIRELQSIIHIQEQGRKLRTQGSQEALRKNRDLISFLRTTLRAEMQELNLGLKYDQVTISRACLDRKRVKIALAEYTVEQARESLSQRVFDRMNTHNLLLYEVKRRGNRLEELQGTLQVLIDLEKASPELQLQLQTVRQLENNIEKMQVNIVTADKVHILYVKMLDVLRAELSQLPFVLEDLERRVGTYQMELQGMDLMAMDMLEAMEAAKMDMANAENELIAEKKFRENSLSIQKKQIERIRVRDASERHRRMQARRDMDFSVLMMREGTKGTKLETSKAQIEYQGLVISEVEKIKSAVQCSHLWDIAGRFMAQKKSEENLQQQIAKSEKKRRGLKSQLKALELQRAELKFHQSPGFLSSKTLEENLWKNLEEEEERLSLVRGQASKNQELLLHFENGVDNLILRLWDISVPGQEGFPKMEDIFEKLQFCETKLLHLSRLMLDVPFDKFSPNESDEAGTPYGCRAESLMREVLG
;
A
#
# COMPACT_ATOMS: atom_id res chain seq x y z
N MET A 1 79.34 -150.97 6.00
CA MET A 1 78.33 -150.25 6.80
C MET A 1 78.61 -148.75 6.74
N ARG A 2 77.60 -147.87 6.95
CA ARG A 2 77.64 -146.44 6.55
C ARG A 2 78.69 -145.59 7.30
N PHE A 3 79.94 -145.65 6.83
CA PHE A 3 81.04 -144.80 7.27
C PHE A 3 81.84 -144.35 6.05
N LYS A 4 81.91 -143.03 5.81
CA LYS A 4 83.08 -142.44 5.18
C LYS A 4 83.54 -141.21 5.96
N ARG A 5 84.53 -141.51 6.82
CA ARG A 5 85.67 -140.68 7.18
C ARG A 5 85.34 -139.30 7.77
N LYS A 6 85.76 -139.11 9.03
CA LYS A 6 86.42 -137.85 9.41
C LYS A 6 87.39 -137.50 8.27
N LYS A 7 87.20 -136.38 7.57
CA LYS A 7 88.26 -135.82 6.70
C LYS A 7 89.52 -135.74 7.57
N ASP A 8 90.70 -135.92 6.98
CA ASP A 8 91.92 -135.75 7.77
C ASP A 8 91.91 -134.35 8.39
N LEU A 9 92.13 -134.26 9.70
CA LEU A 9 92.01 -133.02 10.46
C LEU A 9 92.92 -131.94 9.86
N LYS A 10 94.07 -132.33 9.29
CA LYS A 10 95.00 -131.42 8.59
C LYS A 10 94.47 -130.85 7.27
N GLU A 11 93.56 -131.53 6.58
CA GLU A 11 92.90 -130.96 5.39
C GLU A 11 91.75 -130.05 5.77
N GLN A 12 90.91 -130.44 6.74
CA GLN A 12 89.88 -129.53 7.27
C GLN A 12 90.48 -128.27 7.88
N ILE A 13 91.60 -128.36 8.58
CA ILE A 13 92.32 -127.20 9.11
C ILE A 13 92.83 -126.31 7.97
N ARG A 14 93.37 -126.87 6.87
CA ARG A 14 93.82 -126.08 5.71
C ARG A 14 92.67 -125.45 4.93
N GLU A 15 91.55 -126.16 4.73
CA GLU A 15 90.32 -125.60 4.16
C GLU A 15 89.79 -124.44 5.01
N LEU A 16 89.68 -124.64 6.34
CA LEU A 16 89.23 -123.61 7.26
C LEU A 16 90.19 -122.42 7.33
N GLN A 17 91.51 -122.63 7.31
CA GLN A 17 92.51 -121.56 7.24
C GLN A 17 92.38 -120.75 5.95
N SER A 18 92.13 -121.40 4.80
CA SER A 18 91.88 -120.71 3.53
C SER A 18 90.58 -119.90 3.56
N ILE A 19 89.49 -120.48 4.09
CA ILE A 19 88.19 -119.79 4.26
C ILE A 19 88.34 -118.60 5.21
N ILE A 20 89.03 -118.77 6.34
CA ILE A 20 89.33 -117.68 7.29
C ILE A 20 90.13 -116.59 6.59
N HIS A 21 91.18 -116.93 5.84
CA HIS A 21 92.00 -115.96 5.11
C HIS A 21 91.18 -115.17 4.07
N ILE A 22 90.33 -115.83 3.30
CA ILE A 22 89.43 -115.18 2.33
C ILE A 22 88.37 -114.32 3.04
N GLN A 23 87.81 -114.78 4.17
CA GLN A 23 86.88 -113.99 4.97
C GLN A 23 87.56 -112.78 5.64
N GLU A 24 88.83 -112.87 6.01
CA GLU A 24 89.64 -111.77 6.51
C GLU A 24 89.98 -110.78 5.41
N GLN A 25 90.38 -111.24 4.22
CA GLN A 25 90.57 -110.38 3.04
C GLN A 25 89.26 -109.69 2.65
N GLY A 26 88.15 -110.41 2.59
CA GLY A 26 86.81 -109.87 2.30
C GLY A 26 86.27 -108.97 3.41
N ARG A 27 86.73 -109.10 4.66
CA ARG A 27 86.50 -108.11 5.72
C ARG A 27 87.35 -106.86 5.49
N LYS A 28 88.66 -107.01 5.21
CA LYS A 28 89.60 -105.92 4.91
C LYS A 28 89.12 -105.07 3.72
N LEU A 29 88.77 -105.69 2.59
CA LEU A 29 88.25 -105.02 1.40
C LEU A 29 86.92 -104.29 1.68
N ARG A 30 85.99 -104.90 2.44
CA ARG A 30 84.74 -104.20 2.84
C ARG A 30 85.00 -103.02 3.76
N THR A 31 85.94 -103.12 4.69
CA THR A 31 86.35 -101.99 5.54
C THR A 31 87.10 -100.91 4.75
N GLN A 32 87.88 -101.27 3.72
CA GLN A 32 88.53 -100.31 2.83
C GLN A 32 87.50 -99.56 1.98
N GLY A 33 86.59 -100.28 1.31
CA GLY A 33 85.52 -99.67 0.52
C GLY A 33 84.59 -98.78 1.34
N SER A 34 84.24 -99.17 2.57
CA SER A 34 83.46 -98.30 3.47
C SER A 34 84.26 -97.10 3.98
N GLN A 35 85.55 -97.25 4.28
CA GLN A 35 86.43 -96.12 4.61
C GLN A 35 86.62 -95.15 3.43
N GLU A 36 86.73 -95.65 2.20
CA GLU A 36 86.81 -94.82 0.99
C GLU A 36 85.50 -94.08 0.72
N ALA A 37 84.34 -94.73 0.88
CA ALA A 37 83.04 -94.08 0.80
C ALA A 37 82.88 -93.00 1.88
N LEU A 38 83.30 -93.29 3.13
CA LEU A 38 83.31 -92.30 4.22
C LEU A 38 84.27 -91.13 3.95
N ARG A 39 85.43 -91.36 3.33
CA ARG A 39 86.34 -90.30 2.88
C ARG A 39 85.68 -89.43 1.81
N LYS A 40 85.18 -90.02 0.71
CA LYS A 40 84.47 -89.30 -0.36
C LYS A 40 83.29 -88.49 0.17
N ASN A 41 82.49 -89.04 1.09
CA ASN A 41 81.39 -88.32 1.72
C ASN A 41 81.87 -87.18 2.63
N ARG A 42 82.97 -87.37 3.37
CA ARG A 42 83.59 -86.31 4.19
C ARG A 42 84.12 -85.17 3.31
N ASP A 43 84.72 -85.51 2.17
CA ASP A 43 85.26 -84.54 1.21
C ASP A 43 84.12 -83.76 0.54
N LEU A 44 83.05 -84.44 0.10
CA LEU A 44 81.84 -83.80 -0.44
C LEU A 44 81.14 -82.89 0.58
N ILE A 45 80.99 -83.33 1.84
CA ILE A 45 80.41 -82.50 2.90
C ILE A 45 81.31 -81.28 3.19
N SER A 46 82.63 -81.44 3.15
CA SER A 46 83.54 -80.30 3.34
C SER A 46 83.43 -79.29 2.18
N PHE A 47 83.36 -79.77 0.94
CA PHE A 47 83.12 -78.96 -0.26
C PHE A 47 81.77 -78.22 -0.19
N LEU A 48 80.66 -78.90 0.06
CA LEU A 48 79.34 -78.27 0.18
C LEU A 48 79.30 -77.21 1.31
N ARG A 49 79.98 -77.48 2.43
CA ARG A 49 80.14 -76.49 3.52
C ARG A 49 81.04 -75.31 3.15
N THR A 50 81.97 -75.44 2.20
CA THR A 50 82.71 -74.29 1.67
C THR A 50 81.86 -73.49 0.68
N THR A 51 81.14 -74.15 -0.22
CA THR A 51 80.25 -73.50 -1.20
C THR A 51 79.13 -72.72 -0.50
N LEU A 52 78.42 -73.34 0.44
CA LEU A 52 77.36 -72.67 1.22
C LEU A 52 77.89 -71.46 2.02
N ARG A 53 79.15 -71.51 2.50
CA ARG A 53 79.78 -70.37 3.17
C ARG A 53 80.14 -69.25 2.20
N ALA A 54 80.54 -69.57 0.97
CA ALA A 54 80.80 -68.58 -0.07
C ALA A 54 79.49 -67.92 -0.53
N GLU A 55 78.46 -68.69 -0.86
CA GLU A 55 77.13 -68.20 -1.23
C GLU A 55 76.51 -67.33 -0.13
N MET A 56 76.62 -67.75 1.14
CA MET A 56 76.16 -66.94 2.28
C MET A 56 76.98 -65.66 2.44
N GLN A 57 78.27 -65.65 2.10
CA GLN A 57 79.08 -64.42 2.10
C GLN A 57 78.67 -63.48 0.97
N GLU A 58 78.45 -63.99 -0.25
CA GLU A 58 77.97 -63.19 -1.39
C GLU A 58 76.60 -62.57 -1.11
N LEU A 59 75.65 -63.33 -0.57
CA LEU A 59 74.34 -62.81 -0.15
C LEU A 59 74.47 -61.70 0.90
N ASN A 60 75.34 -61.89 1.90
CA ASN A 60 75.62 -60.86 2.92
C ASN A 60 76.29 -59.60 2.34
N LEU A 61 77.10 -59.73 1.28
CA LEU A 61 77.68 -58.59 0.57
C LEU A 61 76.62 -57.84 -0.26
N GLY A 62 75.73 -58.56 -0.95
CA GLY A 62 74.59 -57.99 -1.66
C GLY A 62 73.66 -57.20 -0.74
N LEU A 63 73.21 -57.80 0.37
CA LEU A 63 72.36 -57.14 1.36
C LEU A 63 73.01 -55.87 1.96
N LYS A 64 74.33 -55.89 2.21
CA LYS A 64 75.07 -54.70 2.66
C LYS A 64 75.15 -53.62 1.58
N TYR A 65 75.36 -54.01 0.32
CA TYR A 65 75.37 -53.07 -0.81
C TYR A 65 74.02 -52.38 -0.96
N ASP A 66 72.93 -53.13 -0.90
CA ASP A 66 71.57 -52.61 -0.96
C ASP A 66 71.28 -51.67 0.21
N GLN A 67 71.59 -52.09 1.44
CA GLN A 67 71.40 -51.29 2.64
C GLN A 67 72.18 -49.96 2.60
N VAL A 68 73.43 -49.96 2.12
CA VAL A 68 74.25 -48.75 1.96
C VAL A 68 73.69 -47.86 0.84
N THR A 69 73.28 -48.44 -0.28
CA THR A 69 72.74 -47.71 -1.44
C THR A 69 71.42 -47.02 -1.09
N ILE A 70 70.48 -47.73 -0.47
CA ILE A 70 69.21 -47.18 0.06
C ILE A 70 69.49 -46.12 1.12
N SER A 71 70.44 -46.37 2.04
CA SER A 71 70.82 -45.40 3.09
C SER A 71 71.45 -44.13 2.53
N ARG A 72 72.19 -44.19 1.41
CA ARG A 72 72.71 -43.02 0.70
C ARG A 72 71.58 -42.27 -0.01
N ALA A 73 70.74 -42.99 -0.77
CA ALA A 73 69.63 -42.39 -1.53
C ALA A 73 68.60 -41.67 -0.63
N CYS A 74 68.36 -42.17 0.59
CA CYS A 74 67.40 -41.58 1.52
C CYS A 74 67.91 -40.35 2.29
N LEU A 75 69.18 -39.94 2.17
CA LEU A 75 69.78 -38.76 2.82
C LEU A 75 69.41 -38.65 4.32
N ASP A 76 68.81 -37.56 4.79
CA ASP A 76 68.44 -37.39 6.21
C ASP A 76 67.04 -37.92 6.57
N ARG A 77 66.34 -38.59 5.65
CA ARG A 77 64.96 -39.05 5.83
C ARG A 77 64.87 -40.30 6.70
N LYS A 78 65.18 -40.17 8.00
CA LYS A 78 65.24 -41.26 9.00
C LYS A 78 64.05 -42.23 8.94
N ARG A 79 62.81 -41.73 8.86
CA ARG A 79 61.59 -42.56 8.77
C ARG A 79 61.54 -43.41 7.49
N VAL A 80 62.08 -42.90 6.38
CA VAL A 80 62.11 -43.62 5.09
C VAL A 80 63.21 -44.69 5.11
N LYS A 81 64.38 -44.40 5.70
CA LYS A 81 65.44 -45.41 5.90
C LYS A 81 64.96 -46.61 6.71
N ILE A 82 64.26 -46.36 7.82
CA ILE A 82 63.76 -47.43 8.70
C ILE A 82 62.74 -48.30 7.96
N ALA A 83 61.83 -47.69 7.18
CA ALA A 83 60.82 -48.43 6.42
C ALA A 83 61.38 -49.27 5.26
N LEU A 84 62.56 -48.93 4.74
CA LEU A 84 63.21 -49.60 3.60
C LEU A 84 64.45 -50.42 4.04
N ALA A 85 64.62 -50.68 5.33
CA ALA A 85 65.84 -51.28 5.87
C ALA A 85 66.07 -52.74 5.45
N GLU A 86 65.00 -53.46 5.08
CA GLU A 86 65.01 -54.87 4.67
C GLU A 86 64.70 -55.07 3.17
N TYR A 87 64.57 -53.96 2.41
CA TYR A 87 64.16 -53.99 1.01
C TYR A 87 65.38 -54.13 0.10
N THR A 88 65.22 -54.80 -1.05
CA THR A 88 66.20 -54.69 -2.14
C THR A 88 66.14 -53.32 -2.79
N VAL A 89 67.18 -52.93 -3.53
CA VAL A 89 67.22 -51.60 -4.20
C VAL A 89 66.03 -51.37 -5.13
N GLU A 90 65.58 -52.39 -5.87
CA GLU A 90 64.42 -52.25 -6.77
C GLU A 90 63.09 -52.17 -5.98
N GLN A 91 62.89 -52.96 -4.92
CA GLN A 91 61.70 -52.83 -4.05
C GLN A 91 61.63 -51.43 -3.41
N ALA A 92 62.78 -50.91 -2.96
CA ALA A 92 62.88 -49.57 -2.41
C ALA A 92 62.57 -48.49 -3.46
N ARG A 93 63.04 -48.67 -4.70
CA ARG A 93 62.73 -47.79 -5.83
C ARG A 93 61.24 -47.79 -6.16
N GLU A 94 60.62 -48.95 -6.30
CA GLU A 94 59.19 -49.09 -6.60
C GLU A 94 58.32 -48.46 -5.51
N SER A 95 58.58 -48.76 -4.24
CA SER A 95 57.85 -48.19 -3.10
C SER A 95 57.96 -46.65 -3.05
N LEU A 96 59.14 -46.10 -3.33
CA LEU A 96 59.35 -44.65 -3.41
C LEU A 96 58.64 -44.04 -4.61
N SER A 97 58.65 -44.70 -5.77
CA SER A 97 57.96 -44.26 -6.99
C SER A 97 56.44 -44.25 -6.82
N GLN A 98 55.85 -45.32 -6.25
CA GLN A 98 54.43 -45.38 -5.88
C GLN A 98 54.05 -44.22 -4.96
N ARG A 99 54.83 -44.01 -3.87
CA ARG A 99 54.57 -42.91 -2.93
C ARG A 99 54.67 -41.52 -3.55
N VAL A 100 55.50 -41.33 -4.56
CA VAL A 100 55.56 -40.07 -5.34
C VAL A 100 54.33 -39.95 -6.24
N PHE A 101 53.91 -41.02 -6.90
CA PHE A 101 52.71 -41.05 -7.74
C PHE A 101 51.43 -40.79 -6.93
N ASP A 102 51.25 -41.43 -5.78
CA ASP A 102 50.13 -41.19 -4.86
C ASP A 102 50.07 -39.72 -4.41
N ARG A 103 51.22 -39.14 -4.09
CA ARG A 103 51.33 -37.71 -3.74
C ARG A 103 51.02 -36.80 -4.91
N MET A 104 51.42 -37.16 -6.13
CA MET A 104 51.09 -36.39 -7.33
C MET A 104 49.60 -36.48 -7.68
N ASN A 105 48.98 -37.65 -7.51
CA ASN A 105 47.54 -37.83 -7.70
C ASN A 105 46.73 -37.04 -6.67
N THR A 106 47.09 -37.10 -5.39
CA THR A 106 46.45 -36.27 -4.34
C THR A 106 46.65 -34.77 -4.59
N HIS A 107 47.83 -34.34 -5.10
CA HIS A 107 48.04 -32.96 -5.51
C HIS A 107 47.15 -32.55 -6.70
N ASN A 108 47.06 -33.39 -7.73
CA ASN A 108 46.22 -33.14 -8.92
C ASN A 108 44.72 -33.06 -8.56
N LEU A 109 44.25 -33.93 -7.67
CA LEU A 109 42.88 -33.88 -7.12
C LEU A 109 42.62 -32.56 -6.38
N LEU A 110 43.52 -32.16 -5.48
CA LEU A 110 43.41 -30.89 -4.75
C LEU A 110 43.48 -29.67 -5.67
N LEU A 111 44.32 -29.70 -6.71
CA LEU A 111 44.42 -28.64 -7.71
C LEU A 111 43.12 -28.50 -8.52
N TYR A 112 42.52 -29.63 -8.92
CA TYR A 112 41.20 -29.64 -9.56
C TYR A 112 40.11 -29.08 -8.63
N GLU A 113 40.08 -29.48 -7.35
CA GLU A 113 39.13 -28.93 -6.38
C GLU A 113 39.30 -27.42 -6.17
N VAL A 114 40.53 -26.93 -6.03
CA VAL A 114 40.81 -25.50 -5.90
C VAL A 114 40.31 -24.75 -7.13
N LYS A 115 40.57 -25.26 -8.34
CA LYS A 115 40.07 -24.66 -9.59
C LYS A 115 38.53 -24.67 -9.64
N ARG A 116 37.88 -25.78 -9.29
CA ARG A 116 36.40 -25.89 -9.24
C ARG A 116 35.79 -24.90 -8.24
N ARG A 117 36.40 -24.73 -7.07
CA ARG A 117 35.97 -23.75 -6.05
C ARG A 117 36.22 -22.31 -6.50
N GLY A 118 37.33 -22.04 -7.21
CA GLY A 118 37.63 -20.75 -7.83
C GLY A 118 36.59 -20.34 -8.85
N ASN A 119 36.33 -21.18 -9.85
CA ASN A 119 35.28 -20.95 -10.85
C ASN A 119 33.91 -20.67 -10.20
N ARG A 120 33.53 -21.45 -9.18
CA ARG A 120 32.25 -21.23 -8.48
C ARG A 120 32.21 -19.92 -7.69
N LEU A 121 33.35 -19.46 -7.19
CA LEU A 121 33.46 -18.17 -6.51
C LEU A 121 33.37 -17.00 -7.51
N GLU A 122 33.97 -17.13 -8.70
CA GLU A 122 33.83 -16.17 -9.80
C GLU A 122 32.38 -16.07 -10.29
N GLU A 123 31.70 -17.22 -10.48
CA GLU A 123 30.25 -17.26 -10.78
C GLU A 123 29.43 -16.50 -9.73
N LEU A 124 29.66 -16.79 -8.44
CA LEU A 124 28.94 -16.16 -7.34
C LEU A 124 29.22 -14.66 -7.26
N GLN A 125 30.47 -14.22 -7.46
CA GLN A 125 30.83 -12.81 -7.54
C GLN A 125 30.13 -12.11 -8.72
N GLY A 126 30.05 -12.76 -9.88
CA GLY A 126 29.28 -12.27 -11.02
C GLY A 126 27.80 -12.08 -10.69
N THR A 127 27.16 -13.07 -10.06
CA THR A 127 25.75 -12.94 -9.64
C THR A 127 25.54 -11.85 -8.59
N LEU A 128 26.46 -11.71 -7.63
CA LEU A 128 26.41 -10.67 -6.61
C LEU A 128 26.52 -9.27 -7.23
N GLN A 129 27.43 -9.08 -8.20
CA GLN A 129 27.61 -7.80 -8.89
C GLN A 129 26.34 -7.41 -9.66
N VAL A 130 25.71 -8.36 -10.37
CA VAL A 130 24.43 -8.12 -11.05
C VAL A 130 23.32 -7.73 -10.07
N LEU A 131 23.25 -8.35 -8.90
CA LEU A 131 22.27 -7.98 -7.86
C LEU A 131 22.55 -6.59 -7.27
N ILE A 132 23.81 -6.22 -7.04
CA ILE A 132 24.21 -4.88 -6.59
C ILE A 132 23.84 -3.81 -7.63
N ASP A 133 24.01 -4.11 -8.92
CA ASP A 133 23.69 -3.18 -10.01
C ASP A 133 22.17 -3.09 -10.29
N LEU A 134 21.38 -4.11 -9.88
CA LEU A 134 19.92 -4.04 -9.80
C LEU A 134 19.43 -3.24 -8.57
N GLU A 135 20.12 -3.33 -7.43
CA GLU A 135 19.77 -2.61 -6.19
C GLU A 135 20.08 -1.11 -6.27
N LYS A 136 21.13 -0.72 -7.01
CA LYS A 136 21.39 0.68 -7.39
C LYS A 136 20.20 1.19 -8.20
N ALA A 137 19.36 2.01 -7.56
CA ALA A 137 18.11 2.52 -8.13
C ALA A 137 18.29 2.98 -9.59
N SER A 138 17.57 2.33 -10.51
CA SER A 138 17.56 2.70 -11.92
C SER A 138 17.24 4.20 -12.06
N PRO A 139 17.89 4.92 -13.00
CA PRO A 139 17.55 6.32 -13.28
C PRO A 139 16.07 6.51 -13.61
N GLU A 140 15.40 5.48 -14.14
CA GLU A 140 13.96 5.46 -14.39
C GLU A 140 13.14 5.45 -13.09
N LEU A 141 13.56 4.66 -12.09
CA LEU A 141 12.92 4.63 -10.77
C LEU A 141 13.12 5.97 -10.04
N GLN A 142 14.29 6.60 -10.20
CA GLN A 142 14.54 7.94 -9.65
C GLN A 142 13.67 9.01 -10.34
N LEU A 143 13.48 8.92 -11.66
CA LEU A 143 12.58 9.79 -12.40
C LEU A 143 11.11 9.58 -11.97
N GLN A 144 10.67 8.32 -11.81
CA GLN A 144 9.35 7.99 -11.28
C GLN A 144 9.14 8.56 -9.87
N LEU A 145 10.12 8.43 -8.96
CA LEU A 145 10.08 9.05 -7.63
C LEU A 145 9.97 10.58 -7.69
N GLN A 146 10.64 11.23 -8.65
CA GLN A 146 10.49 12.67 -8.88
C GLN A 146 9.10 13.02 -9.42
N THR A 147 8.54 12.22 -10.33
CA THR A 147 7.17 12.39 -10.84
C THR A 147 6.12 12.21 -9.75
N VAL A 148 6.25 11.19 -8.89
CA VAL A 148 5.37 10.98 -7.72
C VAL A 148 5.38 12.20 -6.82
N ARG A 149 6.56 12.71 -6.43
CA ARG A 149 6.68 13.94 -5.64
C ARG A 149 6.04 15.16 -6.30
N GLN A 150 6.13 15.30 -7.63
CA GLN A 150 5.46 16.38 -8.35
C GLN A 150 3.94 16.24 -8.32
N LEU A 151 3.42 15.02 -8.49
CA LEU A 151 1.99 14.73 -8.41
C LEU A 151 1.44 14.97 -7.00
N GLU A 152 2.13 14.51 -5.95
CA GLU A 152 1.79 14.77 -4.54
C GLU A 152 1.67 16.28 -4.27
N ASN A 153 2.70 17.07 -4.63
CA ASN A 153 2.69 18.53 -4.49
C ASN A 153 1.54 19.19 -5.26
N ASN A 154 1.15 18.66 -6.42
CA ASN A 154 0.05 19.20 -7.22
C ASN A 154 -1.32 18.82 -6.62
N ILE A 155 -1.45 17.63 -6.03
CA ILE A 155 -2.65 17.18 -5.30
C ILE A 155 -2.85 18.06 -4.06
N GLU A 156 -1.82 18.29 -3.25
CA GLU A 156 -1.90 19.17 -2.08
C GLU A 156 -2.34 20.59 -2.45
N LYS A 157 -1.74 21.19 -3.49
CA LYS A 157 -2.16 22.49 -4.02
C LYS A 157 -3.63 22.49 -4.46
N MET A 158 -4.08 21.43 -5.13
CA MET A 158 -5.48 21.31 -5.55
C MET A 158 -6.43 21.19 -4.36
N GLN A 159 -6.07 20.44 -3.31
CA GLN A 159 -6.84 20.35 -2.07
C GLN A 159 -6.96 21.70 -1.37
N VAL A 160 -5.86 22.48 -1.29
CA VAL A 160 -5.89 23.85 -0.74
C VAL A 160 -6.80 24.76 -1.57
N ASN A 161 -6.76 24.65 -2.90
CA ASN A 161 -7.64 25.40 -3.79
C ASN A 161 -9.12 25.03 -3.59
N ILE A 162 -9.46 23.74 -3.48
CA ILE A 162 -10.83 23.27 -3.22
C ILE A 162 -11.34 23.82 -1.89
N VAL A 163 -10.59 23.65 -0.78
CA VAL A 163 -10.97 24.18 0.54
C VAL A 163 -11.11 25.71 0.54
N THR A 164 -10.37 26.42 -0.32
CA THR A 164 -10.50 27.87 -0.47
C THR A 164 -11.73 28.25 -1.29
N ALA A 165 -12.00 27.52 -2.38
CA ALA A 165 -13.20 27.68 -3.19
C ALA A 165 -14.48 27.40 -2.38
N ASP A 166 -14.49 26.35 -1.54
CA ASP A 166 -15.61 26.02 -0.65
C ASP A 166 -15.91 27.16 0.34
N LYS A 167 -14.87 27.75 0.95
CA LYS A 167 -15.02 28.92 1.85
C LYS A 167 -15.63 30.11 1.12
N VAL A 168 -15.17 30.39 -0.10
CA VAL A 168 -15.69 31.46 -0.95
C VAL A 168 -17.14 31.18 -1.37
N HIS A 169 -17.47 29.95 -1.75
CA HIS A 169 -18.83 29.52 -2.08
C HIS A 169 -19.78 29.68 -0.88
N ILE A 170 -19.39 29.21 0.31
CA ILE A 170 -20.16 29.39 1.55
C ILE A 170 -20.39 30.87 1.87
N LEU A 171 -19.41 31.75 1.59
CA LEU A 171 -19.57 33.19 1.76
C LEU A 171 -20.59 33.77 0.77
N TYR A 172 -20.52 33.39 -0.51
CA TYR A 172 -21.49 33.82 -1.53
C TYR A 172 -22.91 33.35 -1.23
N VAL A 173 -23.09 32.10 -0.78
CA VAL A 173 -24.41 31.58 -0.36
C VAL A 173 -24.98 32.41 0.80
N LYS A 174 -24.18 32.68 1.84
CA LYS A 174 -24.61 33.53 2.97
C LYS A 174 -24.97 34.96 2.53
N MET A 175 -24.22 35.54 1.59
CA MET A 175 -24.51 36.87 1.05
C MET A 175 -25.81 36.87 0.23
N LEU A 176 -26.07 35.83 -0.56
CA LEU A 176 -27.34 35.64 -1.27
C LEU A 176 -28.52 35.48 -0.31
N ASP A 177 -28.36 34.77 0.81
CA ASP A 177 -29.42 34.61 1.81
C ASP A 177 -29.77 35.94 2.50
N VAL A 178 -28.78 36.79 2.80
CA VAL A 178 -29.01 38.15 3.31
C VAL A 178 -29.73 39.01 2.27
N LEU A 179 -29.25 39.04 1.02
CA LEU A 179 -29.88 39.81 -0.06
C LEU A 179 -31.32 39.35 -0.33
N ARG A 180 -31.60 38.05 -0.25
CA ARG A 180 -32.97 37.49 -0.35
C ARG A 180 -33.85 37.96 0.81
N ALA A 181 -33.32 38.00 2.04
CA ALA A 181 -34.05 38.49 3.20
C ALA A 181 -34.35 40.00 3.11
N GLU A 182 -33.42 40.81 2.60
CA GLU A 182 -33.64 42.24 2.31
C GLU A 182 -34.68 42.44 1.20
N LEU A 183 -34.55 41.72 0.09
CA LEU A 183 -35.52 41.76 -1.02
C LEU A 183 -36.93 41.32 -0.58
N SER A 184 -37.06 40.38 0.37
CA SER A 184 -38.36 40.01 0.93
C SER A 184 -39.01 41.07 1.82
N GLN A 185 -38.23 42.03 2.35
CA GLN A 185 -38.75 43.13 3.17
C GLN A 185 -39.23 44.31 2.33
N LEU A 186 -38.63 44.53 1.16
CA LEU A 186 -38.91 45.66 0.28
C LEU A 186 -40.40 45.84 -0.08
N PRO A 187 -41.17 44.79 -0.42
CA PRO A 187 -42.60 44.91 -0.72
C PRO A 187 -43.42 45.47 0.45
N PHE A 188 -43.15 45.05 1.68
CA PHE A 188 -43.88 45.55 2.86
C PHE A 188 -43.59 47.02 3.15
N VAL A 189 -42.36 47.48 2.90
CA VAL A 189 -42.01 48.90 3.00
C VAL A 189 -42.70 49.72 1.90
N LEU A 190 -42.80 49.16 0.69
CA LEU A 190 -43.53 49.79 -0.42
C LEU A 190 -45.03 49.88 -0.11
N GLU A 191 -45.66 48.80 0.35
CA GLU A 191 -47.08 48.76 0.75
C GLU A 191 -47.40 49.78 1.88
N ASP A 192 -46.50 49.98 2.85
CA ASP A 192 -46.68 50.99 3.89
C ASP A 192 -46.60 52.42 3.32
N LEU A 193 -45.63 52.68 2.44
CA LEU A 193 -45.50 53.98 1.76
C LEU A 193 -46.71 54.26 0.85
N GLU A 194 -47.16 53.28 0.07
CA GLU A 194 -48.36 53.39 -0.77
C GLU A 194 -49.62 53.67 0.07
N ARG A 195 -49.80 52.95 1.19
CA ARG A 195 -50.89 53.20 2.14
C ARG A 195 -50.86 54.62 2.70
N ARG A 196 -49.67 55.11 3.08
CA ARG A 196 -49.48 56.48 3.60
C ARG A 196 -49.73 57.57 2.54
N VAL A 197 -49.32 57.33 1.29
CA VAL A 197 -49.66 58.22 0.17
C VAL A 197 -51.18 58.24 -0.05
N GLY A 198 -51.84 57.08 0.01
CA GLY A 198 -53.29 56.98 -0.06
C GLY A 198 -54.01 57.77 1.04
N THR A 199 -53.55 57.70 2.30
CA THR A 199 -54.12 58.51 3.38
C THR A 199 -53.93 60.01 3.16
N TYR A 200 -52.74 60.46 2.74
CA TYR A 200 -52.50 61.88 2.47
C TYR A 200 -53.33 62.39 1.27
N GLN A 201 -53.59 61.55 0.26
CA GLN A 201 -54.47 61.89 -0.85
C GLN A 201 -55.93 62.05 -0.40
N MET A 202 -56.44 61.16 0.47
CA MET A 202 -57.79 61.29 1.05
C MET A 202 -57.91 62.52 1.95
N GLU A 203 -56.90 62.80 2.78
CA GLU A 203 -56.85 64.00 3.63
C GLU A 203 -56.89 65.29 2.79
N LEU A 204 -56.08 65.35 1.71
CA LEU A 204 -56.05 66.49 0.80
C LEU A 204 -57.39 66.70 0.08
N GLN A 205 -58.00 65.63 -0.44
CA GLN A 205 -59.34 65.69 -1.05
C GLN A 205 -60.41 66.18 -0.06
N GLY A 206 -60.31 65.77 1.22
CA GLY A 206 -61.18 66.28 2.28
C GLY A 206 -60.97 67.77 2.54
N MET A 207 -59.73 68.26 2.50
CA MET A 207 -59.41 69.69 2.61
C MET A 207 -59.91 70.51 1.42
N ASP A 208 -59.79 70.00 0.20
CA ASP A 208 -60.30 70.65 -1.01
C ASP A 208 -61.83 70.77 -0.98
N LEU A 209 -62.55 69.72 -0.55
CA LEU A 209 -64.00 69.76 -0.34
C LEU A 209 -64.39 70.80 0.72
N MET A 210 -63.73 70.81 1.89
CA MET A 210 -63.97 71.84 2.91
C MET A 210 -63.68 73.26 2.40
N ALA A 211 -62.70 73.43 1.51
CA ALA A 211 -62.41 74.73 0.90
C ALA A 211 -63.50 75.17 -0.09
N MET A 212 -64.10 74.24 -0.85
CA MET A 212 -65.27 74.53 -1.70
C MET A 212 -66.49 74.89 -0.84
N ASP A 213 -66.84 74.09 0.17
CA ASP A 213 -67.96 74.35 1.08
C ASP A 213 -67.83 75.73 1.76
N MET A 214 -66.62 76.09 2.20
CA MET A 214 -66.32 77.40 2.78
C MET A 214 -66.45 78.55 1.78
N LEU A 215 -66.13 78.33 0.50
CA LEU A 215 -66.27 79.32 -0.56
C LEU A 215 -67.76 79.52 -0.92
N GLU A 216 -68.52 78.44 -1.07
CA GLU A 216 -69.97 78.49 -1.28
C GLU A 216 -70.69 79.20 -0.11
N ALA A 217 -70.33 78.87 1.13
CA ALA A 217 -70.86 79.55 2.31
C ALA A 217 -70.49 81.05 2.36
N MET A 218 -69.28 81.42 1.91
CA MET A 218 -68.86 82.82 1.81
C MET A 218 -69.63 83.56 0.71
N GLU A 219 -69.91 82.92 -0.42
CA GLU A 219 -70.69 83.52 -1.52
C GLU A 219 -72.17 83.67 -1.16
N ALA A 220 -72.76 82.66 -0.50
CA ALA A 220 -74.10 82.76 0.07
C ALA A 220 -74.19 83.92 1.08
N ALA A 221 -73.25 84.01 2.03
CA ALA A 221 -73.22 85.10 3.00
C ALA A 221 -73.05 86.49 2.34
N LYS A 222 -72.26 86.61 1.27
CA LYS A 222 -72.17 87.86 0.48
C LYS A 222 -73.49 88.19 -0.21
N MET A 223 -74.17 87.20 -0.78
CA MET A 223 -75.47 87.39 -1.42
C MET A 223 -76.53 87.83 -0.41
N ASP A 224 -76.59 87.19 0.76
CA ASP A 224 -77.48 87.58 1.86
C ASP A 224 -77.20 88.99 2.39
N MET A 225 -75.92 89.36 2.55
CA MET A 225 -75.54 90.73 2.91
C MET A 225 -75.98 91.76 1.86
N ALA A 226 -75.78 91.46 0.56
CA ALA A 226 -76.21 92.35 -0.52
C ALA A 226 -77.74 92.45 -0.63
N ASN A 227 -78.46 91.36 -0.38
CA ASN A 227 -79.92 91.35 -0.32
C ASN A 227 -80.42 92.21 0.86
N ALA A 228 -79.87 92.02 2.06
CA ALA A 228 -80.19 92.82 3.24
C ALA A 228 -79.86 94.31 3.06
N GLU A 229 -78.74 94.65 2.40
CA GLU A 229 -78.42 96.03 2.06
C GLU A 229 -79.45 96.63 1.08
N ASN A 230 -79.85 95.89 0.05
CA ASN A 230 -80.88 96.33 -0.90
C ASN A 230 -82.25 96.52 -0.22
N GLU A 231 -82.63 95.62 0.69
CA GLU A 231 -83.85 95.75 1.51
C GLU A 231 -83.79 97.00 2.40
N LEU A 232 -82.66 97.25 3.08
CA LEU A 232 -82.47 98.46 3.89
C LEU A 232 -82.51 99.74 3.04
N ILE A 233 -81.97 99.72 1.81
CA ILE A 233 -82.05 100.84 0.86
C ILE A 233 -83.50 101.06 0.39
N ALA A 234 -84.24 99.99 0.10
CA ALA A 234 -85.65 100.06 -0.31
C ALA A 234 -86.53 100.60 0.83
N GLU A 235 -86.35 100.09 2.04
CA GLU A 235 -87.03 100.54 3.26
C GLU A 235 -86.69 102.01 3.59
N LYS A 236 -85.41 102.40 3.45
CA LYS A 236 -84.99 103.80 3.58
C LYS A 236 -85.67 104.69 2.54
N LYS A 237 -85.70 104.30 1.27
CA LYS A 237 -86.40 105.04 0.20
C LYS A 237 -87.91 105.12 0.47
N PHE A 238 -88.52 104.06 0.99
CA PHE A 238 -89.95 104.06 1.35
C PHE A 238 -90.23 105.02 2.52
N ARG A 239 -89.40 105.01 3.57
CA ARG A 239 -89.45 105.99 4.67
C ARG A 239 -89.21 107.42 4.19
N GLU A 240 -88.20 107.66 3.36
CA GLU A 240 -87.89 108.99 2.81
C GLU A 240 -89.02 109.52 1.91
N ASN A 241 -89.63 108.68 1.08
CA ASN A 241 -90.80 109.04 0.28
C ASN A 241 -92.02 109.35 1.17
N SER A 242 -92.28 108.54 2.20
CA SER A 242 -93.35 108.76 3.17
C SER A 242 -93.14 110.07 3.94
N LEU A 243 -91.92 110.33 4.40
CA LEU A 243 -91.51 111.59 5.03
C LEU A 243 -91.57 112.77 4.04
N SER A 244 -91.31 112.56 2.75
CA SER A 244 -91.42 113.59 1.71
C SER A 244 -92.89 113.95 1.44
N ILE A 245 -93.79 112.97 1.43
CA ILE A 245 -95.24 113.18 1.35
C ILE A 245 -95.74 113.93 2.59
N GLN A 246 -95.36 113.49 3.80
CA GLN A 246 -95.69 114.19 5.04
C GLN A 246 -95.09 115.61 5.07
N LYS A 247 -93.84 115.80 4.66
CA LYS A 247 -93.21 117.12 4.52
C LYS A 247 -93.96 118.00 3.52
N LYS A 248 -94.34 117.50 2.35
CA LYS A 248 -95.17 118.26 1.38
C LYS A 248 -96.54 118.61 1.95
N GLN A 249 -97.14 117.75 2.77
CA GLN A 249 -98.39 118.04 3.47
C GLN A 249 -98.18 119.11 4.55
N ILE A 250 -97.10 119.03 5.33
CA ILE A 250 -96.66 120.07 6.26
C ILE A 250 -96.31 121.36 5.53
N GLU A 251 -95.74 121.33 4.32
CA GLU A 251 -95.40 122.52 3.54
C GLU A 251 -96.67 123.19 2.98
N ARG A 252 -97.67 122.40 2.56
CA ARG A 252 -99.01 122.94 2.24
C ARG A 252 -99.68 123.56 3.47
N ILE A 253 -99.52 122.94 4.64
CA ILE A 253 -99.95 123.53 5.92
C ILE A 253 -99.10 124.78 6.22
N ARG A 254 -97.80 124.82 5.94
CA ARG A 254 -96.93 125.98 6.16
C ARG A 254 -97.17 127.13 5.19
N VAL A 255 -97.64 126.88 3.96
CA VAL A 255 -98.03 127.92 2.99
C VAL A 255 -99.40 128.48 3.36
N ARG A 256 -100.34 127.62 3.77
CA ARG A 256 -101.62 128.05 4.37
C ARG A 256 -101.38 128.85 5.66
N ASP A 257 -100.51 128.34 6.52
CA ASP A 257 -100.05 129.04 7.70
C ASP A 257 -99.19 130.26 7.33
N ALA A 258 -98.53 130.37 6.17
CA ALA A 258 -97.75 131.57 5.81
C ALA A 258 -98.69 132.75 5.53
N SER A 259 -99.91 132.48 5.03
CA SER A 259 -101.02 133.44 5.03
C SER A 259 -101.58 133.74 6.44
N GLU A 260 -101.37 132.89 7.45
CA GLU A 260 -101.86 133.10 8.84
C GLU A 260 -100.76 133.53 9.85
N ARG A 261 -99.48 133.35 9.52
CA ARG A 261 -98.28 133.60 10.36
C ARG A 261 -97.72 135.02 10.22
N HIS A 262 -98.56 135.97 9.80
CA HIS A 262 -98.41 137.36 10.22
C HIS A 262 -98.89 137.59 11.68
N ARG A 263 -99.39 136.57 12.39
CA ARG A 263 -100.07 136.77 13.68
C ARG A 263 -99.75 135.83 14.85
N ARG A 264 -98.53 135.27 14.97
CA ARG A 264 -97.87 134.96 16.28
C ARG A 264 -96.44 134.45 16.13
N MET A 265 -95.55 134.92 17.01
CA MET A 265 -94.11 134.67 17.06
C MET A 265 -93.72 134.08 18.44
N GLN A 266 -92.55 133.41 18.53
CA GLN A 266 -91.84 132.94 19.76
C GLN A 266 -92.49 131.75 20.51
N ALA A 267 -91.78 130.71 20.98
CA ALA A 267 -90.50 130.64 21.70
C ALA A 267 -89.82 129.23 21.60
N ARG A 268 -88.49 129.16 21.41
CA ARG A 268 -87.40 128.71 22.35
C ARG A 268 -87.18 127.16 22.50
N ARG A 269 -86.01 126.64 22.07
CA ARG A 269 -84.78 126.25 22.84
C ARG A 269 -84.95 124.97 23.69
N ASP A 270 -83.99 124.07 23.96
CA ASP A 270 -82.61 123.67 23.53
C ASP A 270 -82.20 122.53 24.53
N MET A 271 -81.17 121.69 24.21
CA MET A 271 -80.18 121.01 25.11
C MET A 271 -79.90 119.50 24.86
N ASP A 272 -78.62 119.13 25.02
CA ASP A 272 -77.96 117.85 24.68
C ASP A 272 -77.48 117.01 25.91
N PHE A 273 -76.69 115.94 25.64
CA PHE A 273 -75.75 115.11 26.47
C PHE A 273 -76.12 113.63 26.69
N SER A 274 -75.20 112.63 26.84
CA SER A 274 -73.79 112.41 26.39
C SER A 274 -73.30 110.98 26.77
N VAL A 275 -72.11 110.57 26.29
CA VAL A 275 -71.47 109.23 26.45
C VAL A 275 -70.32 109.22 27.48
N LEU A 276 -70.07 108.11 28.21
CA LEU A 276 -68.80 107.80 28.92
C LEU A 276 -68.70 106.31 29.37
N MET A 277 -67.62 105.91 30.07
CA MET A 277 -66.51 105.11 29.50
C MET A 277 -65.60 104.45 30.60
N MET A 278 -64.93 103.30 30.29
CA MET A 278 -63.79 102.68 31.03
C MET A 278 -64.07 102.06 32.44
N ARG A 279 -63.33 101.10 33.06
CA ARG A 279 -61.89 100.73 33.03
C ARG A 279 -61.57 99.37 33.74
N GLU A 280 -60.33 98.88 33.60
CA GLU A 280 -59.66 97.68 34.16
C GLU A 280 -59.26 97.73 35.68
N GLY A 281 -58.78 96.59 36.25
CA GLY A 281 -58.11 96.58 37.57
C GLY A 281 -57.49 95.26 38.11
N THR A 282 -56.26 94.92 37.67
CA THR A 282 -55.11 94.29 38.41
C THR A 282 -55.28 93.39 39.67
N LYS A 283 -54.54 92.26 39.74
CA LYS A 283 -53.39 91.96 40.65
C LYS A 283 -53.08 90.46 40.79
N GLY A 284 -51.81 90.10 41.00
CA GLY A 284 -51.33 88.75 41.31
C GLY A 284 -50.48 88.68 42.58
N THR A 285 -50.40 87.49 43.19
CA THR A 285 -49.84 87.25 44.53
C THR A 285 -48.54 86.42 44.47
N LYS A 286 -47.60 86.64 45.40
CA LYS A 286 -46.29 85.97 45.46
C LYS A 286 -46.11 85.31 46.84
N LEU A 287 -45.65 84.06 46.89
CA LEU A 287 -45.34 83.34 48.15
C LEU A 287 -43.83 83.35 48.44
N GLU A 288 -43.47 83.30 49.73
CA GLU A 288 -42.10 83.10 50.23
C GLU A 288 -41.93 81.70 50.83
N THR A 289 -40.74 81.11 50.70
CA THR A 289 -40.39 79.76 51.20
C THR A 289 -39.31 79.81 52.31
N SER A 290 -39.41 78.89 53.28
CA SER A 290 -38.62 78.91 54.52
C SER A 290 -37.23 78.25 54.40
N LYS A 291 -36.26 78.68 55.22
CA LYS A 291 -34.84 78.24 55.17
C LYS A 291 -34.65 76.72 55.22
N ALA A 292 -35.36 76.01 56.09
CA ALA A 292 -35.24 74.55 56.21
C ALA A 292 -35.65 73.80 54.92
N GLN A 293 -36.52 74.40 54.10
CA GLN A 293 -36.92 73.86 52.81
C GLN A 293 -35.80 73.99 51.76
N ILE A 294 -34.96 75.02 51.87
CA ILE A 294 -33.81 75.26 50.98
C ILE A 294 -32.69 74.25 51.28
N GLU A 295 -32.39 74.00 52.56
CA GLU A 295 -31.39 73.00 52.98
C GLU A 295 -31.80 71.58 52.55
N TYR A 296 -33.06 71.21 52.75
CA TYR A 296 -33.61 69.94 52.28
C TYR A 296 -33.54 69.79 50.76
N GLN A 297 -33.91 70.83 50.00
CA GLN A 297 -33.78 70.84 48.53
C GLN A 297 -32.32 70.68 48.08
N GLY A 298 -31.36 71.34 48.75
CA GLY A 298 -29.94 71.21 48.45
C GLY A 298 -29.42 69.78 48.62
N LEU A 299 -29.79 69.10 49.70
CA LEU A 299 -29.45 67.69 49.92
C LEU A 299 -30.03 66.79 48.83
N VAL A 300 -31.32 66.93 48.51
CA VAL A 300 -32.00 66.13 47.46
C VAL A 300 -31.34 66.33 46.10
N ILE A 301 -31.01 67.57 45.72
CA ILE A 301 -30.30 67.86 44.46
C ILE A 301 -28.91 67.20 44.44
N SER A 302 -28.18 67.23 45.56
CA SER A 302 -26.85 66.62 45.65
C SER A 302 -26.88 65.09 45.50
N GLU A 303 -27.88 64.42 46.07
CA GLU A 303 -28.02 62.97 45.99
C GLU A 303 -28.51 62.52 44.61
N VAL A 304 -29.41 63.30 44.01
CA VAL A 304 -29.83 63.15 42.61
C VAL A 304 -28.63 63.23 41.66
N GLU A 305 -27.72 64.18 41.85
CA GLU A 305 -26.56 64.35 40.97
C GLU A 305 -25.53 63.21 41.13
N LYS A 306 -25.38 62.64 42.33
CA LYS A 306 -24.61 61.39 42.55
C LYS A 306 -25.22 60.21 41.79
N ILE A 307 -26.53 60.03 41.87
CA ILE A 307 -27.24 58.97 41.12
C ILE A 307 -27.08 59.20 39.61
N LYS A 308 -27.25 60.45 39.16
CA LYS A 308 -27.12 60.84 37.75
C LYS A 308 -25.72 60.55 37.19
N SER A 309 -24.68 60.86 37.94
CA SER A 309 -23.28 60.59 37.56
C SER A 309 -22.93 59.10 37.61
N ALA A 310 -23.37 58.36 38.62
CA ALA A 310 -23.17 56.91 38.72
C ALA A 310 -23.86 56.14 37.56
N VAL A 311 -25.05 56.59 37.17
CA VAL A 311 -25.85 56.03 36.05
C VAL A 311 -25.49 56.67 34.69
N GLN A 312 -24.55 57.64 34.70
CA GLN A 312 -23.99 58.38 33.55
C GLN A 312 -25.01 59.13 32.68
N CYS A 313 -26.15 59.56 33.23
CA CYS A 313 -27.24 60.18 32.48
C CYS A 313 -27.23 61.71 32.50
N SER A 314 -28.01 62.32 31.60
CA SER A 314 -28.02 63.79 31.44
C SER A 314 -29.22 64.41 32.16
N HIS A 315 -30.38 63.75 32.14
CA HIS A 315 -31.61 64.23 32.77
C HIS A 315 -32.13 63.25 33.84
N LEU A 316 -32.88 63.79 34.80
CA LEU A 316 -33.50 63.01 35.90
C LEU A 316 -34.40 61.90 35.36
N TRP A 317 -35.20 62.21 34.34
CA TRP A 317 -36.18 61.30 33.73
C TRP A 317 -35.54 60.06 33.09
N ASP A 318 -34.27 60.15 32.69
CA ASP A 318 -33.52 59.05 32.07
C ASP A 318 -33.10 57.97 33.08
N ILE A 319 -33.00 58.30 34.37
CA ILE A 319 -32.48 57.41 35.43
C ILE A 319 -33.25 56.09 35.46
N ALA A 320 -34.59 56.14 35.43
CA ALA A 320 -35.43 54.95 35.42
C ALA A 320 -35.22 54.09 34.16
N GLY A 321 -35.11 54.73 32.98
CA GLY A 321 -34.85 54.04 31.71
C GLY A 321 -33.48 53.34 31.69
N ARG A 322 -32.45 53.99 32.25
CA ARG A 322 -31.10 53.45 32.39
C ARG A 322 -31.06 52.22 33.29
N PHE A 323 -31.71 52.26 34.46
CA PHE A 323 -31.81 51.09 35.34
C PHE A 323 -32.55 49.92 34.69
N MET A 324 -33.63 50.19 33.95
CA MET A 324 -34.36 49.15 33.20
C MET A 324 -33.51 48.55 32.07
N ALA A 325 -32.72 49.37 31.36
CA ALA A 325 -31.79 48.91 30.34
C ALA A 325 -30.64 48.08 30.94
N GLN A 326 -30.07 48.50 32.08
CA GLN A 326 -29.05 47.77 32.81
C GLN A 326 -29.57 46.41 33.29
N LYS A 327 -30.77 46.37 33.89
CA LYS A 327 -31.42 45.12 34.31
C LYS A 327 -31.67 44.17 33.14
N LYS A 328 -32.16 44.68 32.00
CA LYS A 328 -32.36 43.88 30.77
C LYS A 328 -31.03 43.35 30.21
N SER A 329 -29.95 44.13 30.32
CA SER A 329 -28.59 43.70 29.95
C SER A 329 -28.08 42.60 30.87
N GLU A 330 -28.27 42.75 32.18
CA GLU A 330 -27.94 41.74 33.19
C GLU A 330 -28.69 40.42 32.95
N GLU A 331 -30.02 40.48 32.77
CA GLU A 331 -30.85 39.31 32.45
C GLU A 331 -30.37 38.59 31.17
N ASN A 332 -29.99 39.34 30.13
CA ASN A 332 -29.43 38.78 28.89
C ASN A 332 -28.05 38.12 29.14
N LEU A 333 -27.18 38.74 29.92
CA LEU A 333 -25.88 38.17 30.30
C LEU A 333 -26.04 36.90 31.14
N GLN A 334 -26.94 36.89 32.12
CA GLN A 334 -27.29 35.70 32.91
C GLN A 334 -27.81 34.57 32.01
N GLN A 335 -28.67 34.87 31.02
CA GLN A 335 -29.11 33.89 30.02
C GLN A 335 -27.96 33.37 29.14
N GLN A 336 -27.02 34.21 28.73
CA GLN A 336 -25.84 33.78 27.96
C GLN A 336 -24.90 32.89 28.79
N ILE A 337 -24.68 33.23 30.06
CA ILE A 337 -23.95 32.39 31.02
C ILE A 337 -24.64 31.03 31.13
N ALA A 338 -25.95 30.98 31.40
CA ALA A 338 -26.70 29.71 31.49
C ALA A 338 -26.65 28.86 30.20
N LYS A 339 -26.73 29.50 29.02
CA LYS A 339 -26.60 28.83 27.71
C LYS A 339 -25.19 28.26 27.49
N SER A 340 -24.15 29.05 27.76
CA SER A 340 -22.76 28.61 27.62
C SER A 340 -22.39 27.50 28.61
N GLU A 341 -22.88 27.58 29.84
CA GLU A 341 -22.78 26.53 30.84
C GLU A 341 -23.44 25.22 30.38
N LYS A 342 -24.66 25.28 29.84
CA LYS A 342 -25.37 24.10 29.31
C LYS A 342 -24.57 23.46 28.17
N LYS A 343 -24.02 24.26 27.25
CA LYS A 343 -23.13 23.80 26.19
C LYS A 343 -21.85 23.16 26.74
N ARG A 344 -21.21 23.78 27.75
CA ARG A 344 -20.02 23.24 28.45
C ARG A 344 -20.31 21.89 29.12
N ARG A 345 -21.47 21.74 29.78
CA ARG A 345 -21.91 20.47 30.38
C ARG A 345 -22.11 19.39 29.31
N GLY A 346 -22.79 19.71 28.20
CA GLY A 346 -23.02 18.78 27.08
C GLY A 346 -21.72 18.32 26.39
N LEU A 347 -20.79 19.25 26.12
CA LEU A 347 -19.47 18.91 25.58
C LEU A 347 -18.66 18.04 26.55
N LYS A 348 -18.74 18.30 27.86
CA LYS A 348 -18.06 17.48 28.88
C LYS A 348 -18.63 16.07 28.97
N SER A 349 -19.94 15.87 28.76
CA SER A 349 -20.52 14.52 28.67
C SER A 349 -20.17 13.80 27.36
N GLN A 350 -20.13 14.51 26.23
CA GLN A 350 -19.69 13.94 24.95
C GLN A 350 -18.22 13.51 25.00
N LEU A 351 -17.35 14.34 25.57
CA LEU A 351 -15.93 14.02 25.76
C LEU A 351 -15.75 12.75 26.59
N LYS A 352 -16.48 12.60 27.72
CA LYS A 352 -16.46 11.36 28.53
C LYS A 352 -16.96 10.13 27.76
N ALA A 353 -17.99 10.29 26.93
CA ALA A 353 -18.51 9.18 26.11
C ALA A 353 -17.50 8.75 25.03
N LEU A 354 -16.81 9.70 24.40
CA LEU A 354 -15.73 9.44 23.45
C LEU A 354 -14.48 8.85 24.12
N GLU A 355 -14.15 9.27 25.34
CA GLU A 355 -13.09 8.66 26.16
C GLU A 355 -13.42 7.20 26.51
N LEU A 356 -14.68 6.90 26.85
CA LEU A 356 -15.14 5.54 27.10
C LEU A 356 -15.07 4.69 25.81
N GLN A 357 -15.62 5.16 24.69
CA GLN A 357 -15.51 4.47 23.39
C GLN A 357 -14.04 4.26 22.98
N ARG A 358 -13.15 5.22 23.24
CA ARG A 358 -11.72 5.08 22.97
C ARG A 358 -11.08 4.04 23.89
N ALA A 359 -11.50 3.95 25.16
CA ALA A 359 -11.03 2.91 26.07
C ALA A 359 -11.55 1.52 25.65
N GLU A 360 -12.82 1.41 25.25
CA GLU A 360 -13.40 0.20 24.68
C GLU A 360 -12.63 -0.24 23.43
N LEU A 361 -12.39 0.65 22.46
CA LEU A 361 -11.60 0.35 21.25
C LEU A 361 -10.12 0.03 21.55
N LYS A 362 -9.55 0.55 22.65
CA LYS A 362 -8.15 0.30 23.04
C LYS A 362 -7.96 -0.99 23.83
N PHE A 363 -8.98 -1.44 24.57
CA PHE A 363 -8.85 -2.53 25.55
C PHE A 363 -9.81 -3.71 25.34
N HIS A 364 -10.85 -3.58 24.51
CA HIS A 364 -11.66 -4.72 24.08
C HIS A 364 -11.24 -5.24 22.70
N GLN A 365 -10.94 -6.52 22.64
CA GLN A 365 -11.00 -7.29 21.40
C GLN A 365 -12.47 -7.31 20.96
N SER A 366 -12.80 -6.51 19.94
CA SER A 366 -14.12 -6.57 19.29
C SER A 366 -14.42 -8.01 18.82
N PRO A 367 -15.70 -8.44 18.75
CA PRO A 367 -16.07 -9.71 18.09
C PRO A 367 -15.50 -9.84 16.66
N GLY A 368 -15.23 -8.72 15.98
CA GLY A 368 -14.52 -8.69 14.71
C GLY A 368 -13.07 -9.20 14.76
N PHE A 369 -12.41 -9.19 15.92
CA PHE A 369 -11.06 -9.74 16.09
C PHE A 369 -11.07 -11.28 16.11
N LEU A 370 -12.12 -11.88 16.69
CA LEU A 370 -12.36 -13.32 16.57
C LEU A 370 -12.71 -13.68 15.11
N SER A 371 -13.54 -12.87 14.44
CA SER A 371 -13.84 -13.06 13.00
C SER A 371 -12.63 -12.88 12.10
N SER A 372 -11.70 -11.98 12.44
CA SER A 372 -10.46 -11.77 11.69
C SER A 372 -9.51 -12.94 11.87
N LYS A 373 -9.40 -13.47 13.10
CA LYS A 373 -8.53 -14.61 13.40
C LYS A 373 -9.07 -15.92 12.81
N THR A 374 -10.38 -16.16 12.86
CA THR A 374 -10.97 -17.32 12.18
C THR A 374 -10.92 -17.19 10.66
N LEU A 375 -11.01 -15.97 10.10
CA LEU A 375 -10.77 -15.74 8.68
C LEU A 375 -9.30 -16.01 8.30
N GLU A 376 -8.34 -15.57 9.12
CA GLU A 376 -6.91 -15.84 8.95
C GLU A 376 -6.61 -17.35 8.99
N GLU A 377 -7.14 -18.07 9.99
CA GLU A 377 -7.03 -19.53 10.10
C GLU A 377 -7.63 -20.27 8.88
N ASN A 378 -8.78 -19.81 8.36
CA ASN A 378 -9.37 -20.36 7.13
C ASN A 378 -8.54 -20.03 5.87
N LEU A 379 -7.95 -18.84 5.77
CA LEU A 379 -7.09 -18.47 4.65
C LEU A 379 -5.79 -19.27 4.64
N TRP A 380 -5.19 -19.52 5.81
CA TRP A 380 -4.03 -20.41 5.94
C TRP A 380 -4.36 -21.84 5.49
N LYS A 381 -5.50 -22.38 5.93
CA LYS A 381 -5.94 -23.73 5.53
C LYS A 381 -6.19 -23.83 4.02
N ASN A 382 -6.84 -22.82 3.43
CA ASN A 382 -7.07 -22.78 1.98
C ASN A 382 -5.75 -22.65 1.18
N LEU A 383 -4.75 -21.93 1.73
CA LEU A 383 -3.42 -21.83 1.13
C LEU A 383 -2.71 -23.19 1.14
N GLU A 384 -2.73 -23.89 2.27
CA GLU A 384 -2.15 -25.24 2.42
C GLU A 384 -2.81 -26.24 1.45
N GLU A 385 -4.15 -26.24 1.35
CA GLU A 385 -4.90 -27.08 0.40
C GLU A 385 -4.57 -26.78 -1.08
N GLU A 386 -4.39 -25.50 -1.45
CA GLU A 386 -3.99 -25.11 -2.81
C GLU A 386 -2.51 -25.38 -3.10
N GLU A 387 -1.61 -25.26 -2.12
CA GLU A 387 -0.20 -25.65 -2.24
C GLU A 387 -0.06 -27.17 -2.43
N GLU A 388 -0.79 -27.98 -1.68
CA GLU A 388 -0.88 -29.44 -1.90
C GLU A 388 -1.40 -29.76 -3.30
N ARG A 389 -2.51 -29.14 -3.71
CA ARG A 389 -3.11 -29.33 -5.05
C ARG A 389 -2.14 -28.96 -6.17
N LEU A 390 -1.43 -27.84 -6.02
CA LEU A 390 -0.42 -27.38 -6.97
C LEU A 390 0.80 -28.31 -6.99
N SER A 391 1.21 -28.88 -5.85
CA SER A 391 2.29 -29.87 -5.80
C SER A 391 1.93 -31.15 -6.56
N LEU A 392 0.67 -31.62 -6.42
CA LEU A 392 0.15 -32.79 -7.12
C LEU A 392 0.11 -32.57 -8.64
N VAL A 393 -0.39 -31.41 -9.09
CA VAL A 393 -0.44 -31.06 -10.52
C VAL A 393 0.97 -30.93 -11.11
N ARG A 394 1.92 -30.33 -10.38
CA ARG A 394 3.34 -30.30 -10.80
C ARG A 394 3.92 -31.70 -10.92
N GLY A 395 3.68 -32.58 -9.95
CA GLY A 395 4.13 -33.98 -9.99
C GLY A 395 3.54 -34.77 -11.16
N GLN A 396 2.28 -34.52 -11.53
CA GLN A 396 1.65 -35.09 -12.73
C GLN A 396 2.26 -34.52 -14.02
N ALA A 397 2.46 -33.20 -14.09
CA ALA A 397 3.07 -32.55 -15.26
C ALA A 397 4.50 -33.05 -15.53
N SER A 398 5.34 -33.21 -14.49
CA SER A 398 6.69 -33.78 -14.65
C SER A 398 6.67 -35.22 -15.16
N LYS A 399 5.76 -36.07 -14.68
CA LYS A 399 5.59 -37.45 -15.18
C LYS A 399 5.13 -37.48 -16.64
N ASN A 400 4.22 -36.59 -17.02
CA ASN A 400 3.76 -36.48 -18.41
C ASN A 400 4.88 -35.97 -19.33
N GLN A 401 5.74 -35.08 -18.86
CA GLN A 401 6.91 -34.61 -19.60
C GLN A 401 7.97 -35.71 -19.75
N GLU A 402 8.26 -36.48 -18.70
CA GLU A 402 9.13 -37.65 -18.75
C GLU A 402 8.61 -38.69 -19.75
N LEU A 403 7.31 -38.98 -19.71
CA LEU A 403 6.65 -39.87 -20.66
C LEU A 403 6.72 -39.36 -22.11
N LEU A 404 6.51 -38.06 -22.34
CA LEU A 404 6.63 -37.45 -23.66
C LEU A 404 8.07 -37.57 -24.20
N LEU A 405 9.08 -37.29 -23.37
CA LEU A 405 10.49 -37.48 -23.72
C LEU A 405 10.79 -38.94 -24.05
N HIS A 406 10.22 -39.91 -23.33
CA HIS A 406 10.37 -41.33 -23.68
C HIS A 406 9.73 -41.67 -25.04
N PHE A 407 8.56 -41.11 -25.36
CA PHE A 407 7.93 -41.27 -26.68
C PHE A 407 8.76 -40.62 -27.80
N GLU A 408 9.21 -39.38 -27.63
CA GLU A 408 10.06 -38.67 -28.60
C GLU A 408 11.35 -39.46 -28.90
N ASN A 409 12.06 -39.88 -27.85
CA ASN A 409 13.24 -40.73 -27.98
C ASN A 409 12.91 -42.08 -28.64
N GLY A 410 11.74 -42.67 -28.38
CA GLY A 410 11.29 -43.90 -29.02
C GLY A 410 11.08 -43.72 -30.53
N VAL A 411 10.43 -42.63 -30.94
CA VAL A 411 10.21 -42.29 -32.35
C VAL A 411 11.53 -41.96 -33.06
N ASP A 412 12.43 -41.21 -32.43
CA ASP A 412 13.75 -40.89 -33.00
C ASP A 412 14.63 -42.13 -33.15
N ASN A 413 14.60 -43.06 -32.19
CA ASN A 413 15.24 -44.36 -32.34
C ASN A 413 14.64 -45.18 -33.50
N LEU A 414 13.32 -45.16 -33.67
CA LEU A 414 12.65 -45.85 -34.78
C LEU A 414 13.05 -45.26 -36.13
N ILE A 415 13.14 -43.92 -36.26
CA ILE A 415 13.66 -43.24 -37.45
C ILE A 415 15.09 -43.70 -37.76
N LEU A 416 15.97 -43.73 -36.77
CA LEU A 416 17.35 -44.18 -36.93
C LEU A 416 17.45 -45.65 -37.38
N ARG A 417 16.52 -46.53 -36.96
CA ARG A 417 16.46 -47.92 -37.44
C ARG A 417 15.88 -48.06 -38.85
N LEU A 418 14.90 -47.23 -39.21
CA LEU A 418 14.26 -47.24 -40.53
C LEU A 418 14.99 -46.37 -41.57
N TRP A 419 16.10 -45.74 -41.18
CA TRP A 419 16.87 -44.83 -42.03
C TRP A 419 17.30 -45.46 -43.35
N ASP A 420 17.99 -46.61 -43.31
CA ASP A 420 18.62 -47.28 -44.46
C ASP A 420 17.63 -47.87 -45.49
N ILE A 421 16.32 -47.75 -45.25
CA ILE A 421 15.28 -48.38 -46.05
C ILE A 421 14.79 -47.38 -47.12
N SER A 422 15.15 -47.60 -48.37
CA SER A 422 14.75 -46.75 -49.50
C SER A 422 13.35 -47.10 -50.02
N VAL A 423 12.39 -46.21 -49.82
CA VAL A 423 11.03 -46.31 -50.40
C VAL A 423 11.01 -45.57 -51.74
N PRO A 424 10.56 -46.17 -52.86
CA PRO A 424 10.52 -45.51 -54.15
C PRO A 424 9.57 -44.30 -54.12
N GLY A 425 10.12 -43.10 -54.38
CA GLY A 425 9.38 -41.83 -54.39
C GLY A 425 9.69 -40.86 -53.25
N GLN A 426 10.50 -41.24 -52.26
CA GLN A 426 11.05 -40.32 -51.26
C GLN A 426 12.57 -40.16 -51.44
N GLU A 427 12.98 -39.04 -52.03
CA GLU A 427 14.40 -38.63 -52.10
C GLU A 427 14.64 -37.37 -51.26
N GLY A 428 15.55 -37.47 -50.29
CA GLY A 428 15.97 -36.36 -49.43
C GLY A 428 15.48 -36.45 -47.98
N PHE A 429 16.29 -35.91 -47.07
CA PHE A 429 15.99 -35.82 -45.64
C PHE A 429 15.00 -34.66 -45.41
N PRO A 430 13.75 -34.91 -44.97
CA PRO A 430 12.87 -33.83 -44.57
C PRO A 430 13.33 -33.35 -43.18
N LYS A 431 13.46 -32.03 -42.98
CA LYS A 431 13.61 -31.47 -41.63
C LYS A 431 12.27 -31.57 -40.91
N MET A 432 12.01 -32.72 -40.28
CA MET A 432 10.82 -32.95 -39.48
C MET A 432 11.02 -32.34 -38.10
N GLU A 433 10.41 -31.18 -37.89
CA GLU A 433 10.36 -30.51 -36.58
C GLU A 433 9.17 -31.02 -35.74
N ASP A 434 8.14 -31.61 -36.36
CA ASP A 434 6.97 -32.19 -35.68
C ASP A 434 7.10 -33.72 -35.47
N ILE A 435 6.70 -34.18 -34.28
CA ILE A 435 6.60 -35.60 -33.89
C ILE A 435 5.59 -36.34 -34.78
N PHE A 436 4.54 -35.65 -35.25
CA PHE A 436 3.54 -36.27 -36.13
C PHE A 436 4.10 -36.58 -37.52
N GLU A 437 4.91 -35.69 -38.09
CA GLU A 437 5.63 -35.93 -39.35
C GLU A 437 6.63 -37.10 -39.21
N LYS A 438 7.38 -37.11 -38.09
CA LYS A 438 8.28 -38.21 -37.71
C LYS A 438 7.56 -39.57 -37.65
N LEU A 439 6.35 -39.61 -37.07
CA LEU A 439 5.52 -40.81 -37.02
C LEU A 439 5.01 -41.24 -38.39
N GLN A 440 4.55 -40.31 -39.24
CA GLN A 440 4.12 -40.62 -40.61
C GLN A 440 5.27 -41.15 -41.49
N PHE A 441 6.50 -40.69 -41.27
CA PHE A 441 7.70 -41.23 -41.92
C PHE A 441 7.96 -42.69 -41.50
N CYS A 442 7.87 -42.98 -40.21
CA CYS A 442 7.97 -44.34 -39.70
C CYS A 442 6.85 -45.24 -40.25
N GLU A 443 5.60 -44.77 -40.25
CA GLU A 443 4.43 -45.49 -40.77
C GLU A 443 4.59 -45.82 -42.26
N THR A 444 4.95 -44.85 -43.10
CA THR A 444 5.13 -45.07 -44.55
C THR A 444 6.25 -46.07 -44.87
N LYS A 445 7.36 -46.04 -44.12
CA LYS A 445 8.43 -47.04 -44.26
C LYS A 445 8.04 -48.43 -43.73
N LEU A 446 7.36 -48.52 -42.59
CA LEU A 446 6.87 -49.79 -42.04
C LEU A 446 5.80 -50.44 -42.95
N LEU A 447 4.90 -49.64 -43.53
CA LEU A 447 3.94 -50.11 -44.53
C LEU A 447 4.62 -50.60 -45.82
N HIS A 448 5.72 -49.96 -46.24
CA HIS A 448 6.51 -50.44 -47.36
C HIS A 448 7.19 -51.79 -47.06
N LEU A 449 7.81 -51.93 -45.87
CA LEU A 449 8.35 -53.21 -45.40
C LEU A 449 7.28 -54.30 -45.30
N SER A 450 6.10 -53.98 -44.78
CA SER A 450 4.98 -54.93 -44.67
C SER A 450 4.52 -55.44 -46.05
N ARG A 451 4.47 -54.56 -47.06
CA ARG A 451 4.17 -54.95 -48.45
C ARG A 451 5.28 -55.81 -49.05
N LEU A 452 6.55 -55.42 -48.87
CA LEU A 452 7.70 -56.24 -49.31
C LEU A 452 7.69 -57.64 -48.68
N MET A 453 7.30 -57.77 -47.41
CA MET A 453 7.18 -59.07 -46.73
C MET A 453 5.98 -59.91 -47.22
N LEU A 454 4.92 -59.28 -47.73
CA LEU A 454 3.77 -59.97 -48.33
C LEU A 454 4.06 -60.47 -49.75
N ASP A 455 4.97 -59.81 -50.48
CA ASP A 455 5.40 -60.21 -51.83
C ASP A 455 6.57 -61.23 -51.84
N VAL A 456 7.10 -61.62 -50.67
CA VAL A 456 8.14 -62.65 -50.55
C VAL A 456 7.50 -64.04 -50.42
N PRO A 457 7.79 -64.99 -51.34
CA PRO A 457 7.33 -66.38 -51.20
C PRO A 457 7.92 -67.04 -49.95
N PHE A 458 7.07 -67.80 -49.25
CA PHE A 458 7.35 -68.44 -47.96
C PHE A 458 8.28 -69.67 -48.07
N ASP A 459 9.40 -69.55 -48.78
CA ASP A 459 10.24 -70.70 -49.16
C ASP A 459 11.74 -70.32 -49.24
N LYS A 460 12.29 -69.86 -48.10
CA LYS A 460 13.74 -69.70 -47.87
C LYS A 460 14.16 -69.52 -46.40
N PHE A 461 13.52 -70.26 -45.48
CA PHE A 461 13.98 -70.40 -44.09
C PHE A 461 14.27 -71.87 -43.77
N SER A 462 15.48 -72.31 -44.11
CA SER A 462 16.08 -73.56 -43.62
C SER A 462 17.53 -73.28 -43.21
N PRO A 463 17.94 -73.60 -41.97
CA PRO A 463 19.30 -73.37 -41.51
C PRO A 463 20.20 -74.52 -41.97
N ASN A 464 21.05 -74.27 -42.97
CA ASN A 464 22.18 -75.14 -43.26
C ASN A 464 23.48 -74.44 -42.83
N GLU A 465 24.13 -75.01 -41.82
CA GLU A 465 25.51 -74.72 -41.48
C GLU A 465 26.42 -75.21 -42.62
N SER A 466 27.19 -74.31 -43.25
CA SER A 466 28.57 -74.51 -43.73
C SER A 466 29.04 -73.35 -44.64
N ASP A 467 30.34 -73.08 -44.54
CA ASP A 467 31.22 -72.36 -45.46
C ASP A 467 31.21 -70.82 -45.55
N GLU A 468 32.44 -70.30 -45.62
CA GLU A 468 32.83 -68.89 -45.60
C GLU A 468 32.68 -68.25 -47.00
N ALA A 469 32.00 -67.10 -47.10
CA ALA A 469 32.49 -65.88 -47.78
C ALA A 469 31.37 -64.88 -48.10
N GLY A 470 31.43 -63.69 -47.47
CA GLY A 470 31.02 -62.41 -48.07
C GLY A 470 29.55 -62.20 -48.50
N THR A 471 28.73 -61.63 -47.62
CA THR A 471 28.02 -60.34 -47.87
C THR A 471 27.29 -59.86 -46.60
N PRO A 472 27.32 -58.57 -46.23
CA PRO A 472 26.95 -58.12 -44.88
C PRO A 472 25.47 -57.72 -44.67
N TYR A 473 24.54 -58.15 -45.54
CA TYR A 473 23.16 -57.63 -45.54
C TYR A 473 22.07 -58.59 -45.03
N GLY A 474 22.37 -59.88 -44.83
CA GLY A 474 21.36 -60.86 -44.37
C GLY A 474 21.04 -60.80 -42.87
N CYS A 475 22.07 -60.79 -42.01
CA CYS A 475 21.90 -61.08 -40.57
C CYS A 475 21.28 -59.95 -39.72
N ARG A 476 20.95 -58.78 -40.29
CA ARG A 476 20.43 -57.64 -39.52
C ARG A 476 18.91 -57.65 -39.32
N ALA A 477 18.16 -58.30 -40.21
CA ALA A 477 16.70 -58.37 -40.12
C ALA A 477 16.21 -59.24 -38.96
N GLU A 478 16.84 -60.39 -38.71
CA GLU A 478 16.46 -61.32 -37.63
C GLU A 478 16.72 -60.72 -36.23
N SER A 479 17.77 -59.92 -36.08
CA SER A 479 18.09 -59.26 -34.80
C SER A 479 17.08 -58.17 -34.45
N LEU A 480 16.58 -57.43 -35.44
CA LEU A 480 15.58 -56.37 -35.23
C LEU A 480 14.19 -56.95 -34.88
N MET A 481 13.84 -58.12 -35.39
CA MET A 481 12.54 -58.76 -35.10
C MET A 481 12.41 -59.30 -33.66
N ARG A 482 13.52 -59.61 -32.96
CA ARG A 482 13.47 -60.09 -31.56
C ARG A 482 13.37 -58.97 -30.52
N GLU A 483 13.79 -57.74 -30.84
CA GLU A 483 13.71 -56.60 -29.91
C GLU A 483 12.44 -55.76 -30.08
N VAL A 484 11.74 -55.86 -31.21
CA VAL A 484 10.51 -55.07 -31.51
C VAL A 484 9.22 -55.79 -31.11
N LEU A 485 9.28 -57.10 -30.81
CA LEU A 485 8.15 -57.92 -30.36
C LEU A 485 8.34 -58.49 -28.93
N GLY A 486 9.13 -57.79 -28.10
CA GLY A 486 9.27 -58.05 -26.66
C GLY A 486 8.28 -57.25 -25.83
#